data_AF-A0A958T7G8-F1
#
_entry.id   AF-A0A958T7G8-F1
#
_cell.length_a   1.000
_cell.length_b   1.000
_cell.length_c   1.000
_cell.angle_alpha   90.00
_cell.angle_beta   90.00
_cell.angle_gamma   90.00
#
_symmetry.space_group_name_H-M   'P 1'
#
loop_
_entity.id
_entity.type
_entity.pdbx_description
1 polymer ?
#
loop_
_entity_poly.entity_id
_entity_poly.type
_entity_poly.pdbx_seq_one_letter_code
_entity_poly.pdbx_strand_id
1 'polypeptide(L)'
;MKNIFFIALLFTFFEFQAQTKLDANAFKDNISSKTVEANDYRTNDIILKWDFSNVLNKESVKISIEIQPLGSCWEELNGKLRPGKFYHKIENLTLDHNGELRLSSSDLNSKCFKWRIKVEKTSTNESSYSEWKFSSFM
;
A
#
# COMPACT_ATOMS: atom_id res chain seq x y z
N MET A 1 -3.65 65.30 23.43
CA MET A 1 -4.04 64.28 22.44
C MET A 1 -2.77 63.82 21.74
N LYS A 2 -2.26 62.63 22.08
CA LYS A 2 -0.98 62.10 21.59
C LYS A 2 -1.34 60.90 20.69
N ASN A 3 -1.32 61.12 19.38
CA ASN A 3 -1.61 60.08 18.39
C ASN A 3 -0.41 59.13 18.31
N ILE A 4 -0.64 57.87 18.68
CA ILE A 4 0.31 56.78 18.56
C ILE A 4 0.26 56.30 17.11
N PHE A 5 1.31 56.58 16.34
CA PHE A 5 1.58 55.92 15.07
C PHE A 5 2.13 54.52 15.36
N PHE A 6 1.25 53.51 15.34
CA PHE A 6 1.62 52.10 15.36
C PHE A 6 2.07 51.69 13.95
N ILE A 7 3.39 51.61 13.76
CA ILE A 7 4.01 51.20 12.50
C ILE A 7 4.11 49.67 12.46
N ALA A 8 3.52 49.11 11.40
CA ALA A 8 3.87 47.87 10.71
C ALA A 8 3.96 46.59 11.56
N LEU A 9 2.80 46.00 11.84
CA LEU A 9 2.68 44.56 12.01
C LEU A 9 2.96 43.91 10.65
N LEU A 10 4.22 43.56 10.38
CA LEU A 10 4.63 42.71 9.27
C LEU A 10 3.91 41.37 9.42
N PHE A 11 2.81 41.23 8.68
CA PHE A 11 2.18 39.97 8.35
C PHE A 11 3.14 39.15 7.50
N THR A 12 4.10 38.47 8.15
CA THR A 12 4.67 37.25 7.59
C THR A 12 3.75 36.11 8.02
N PHE A 13 2.68 35.92 7.25
CA PHE A 13 2.08 34.58 7.16
C PHE A 13 3.17 33.67 6.61
N PHE A 14 3.94 33.06 7.51
CA PHE A 14 4.60 31.81 7.19
C PHE A 14 3.47 30.83 6.87
N GLU A 15 3.24 30.63 5.57
CA GLU A 15 2.56 29.44 5.09
C GLU A 15 3.41 28.25 5.53
N PHE A 16 3.13 27.77 6.75
CA PHE A 16 3.49 26.43 7.17
C PHE A 16 2.65 25.50 6.29
N GLN A 17 3.13 25.26 5.06
CA GLN A 17 2.71 24.10 4.30
C GLN A 17 3.26 22.90 5.06
N ALA A 18 2.52 22.46 6.07
CA ALA A 18 2.67 21.15 6.65
C ALA A 18 2.34 20.15 5.54
N GLN A 19 3.31 19.87 4.67
CA GLN A 19 3.25 18.72 3.79
C GLN A 19 3.17 17.52 4.72
N THR A 20 1.97 17.00 4.89
CA THR A 20 1.74 15.74 5.59
C THR A 20 2.56 14.69 4.84
N LYS A 21 3.55 14.12 5.55
CA LYS A 21 4.41 13.07 5.02
C LYS A 21 3.52 11.89 4.59
N LEU A 22 3.76 11.36 3.39
CA LEU A 22 3.02 10.20 2.90
C LEU A 22 3.39 8.96 3.73
N ASP A 23 2.42 8.41 4.45
CA ASP A 23 2.60 7.18 5.23
C ASP A 23 1.73 6.04 4.68
N ALA A 24 2.37 5.06 4.05
CA ALA A 24 1.69 3.90 3.51
C ALA A 24 1.11 2.97 4.60
N ASN A 25 1.60 3.04 5.84
CA ASN A 25 1.03 2.27 6.94
C ASN A 25 -0.39 2.72 7.31
N ALA A 26 -0.78 3.95 6.94
CA ALA A 26 -2.15 4.42 7.09
C ALA A 26 -3.17 3.60 6.28
N PHE A 27 -2.72 2.84 5.27
CA PHE A 27 -3.56 2.03 4.39
C PHE A 27 -3.51 0.53 4.72
N LYS A 28 -2.72 0.12 5.73
CA LYS A 28 -2.41 -1.30 5.99
C LYS A 28 -3.63 -2.14 6.35
N ASP A 29 -4.63 -1.51 6.95
CA ASP A 29 -5.87 -2.15 7.42
C ASP A 29 -6.95 -2.17 6.33
N ASN A 30 -6.75 -1.42 5.24
CA ASN A 30 -7.61 -1.44 4.06
C ASN A 30 -7.32 -2.61 3.13
N ILE A 31 -6.22 -3.34 3.33
CA ILE A 31 -5.88 -4.54 2.55
C ILE A 31 -5.69 -5.73 3.50
N SER A 32 -6.44 -6.79 3.24
CA SER A 32 -6.40 -8.05 3.96
C SER A 32 -6.03 -9.21 3.04
N SER A 33 -5.48 -10.27 3.62
CA SER A 33 -5.21 -11.52 2.92
C SER A 33 -6.02 -12.65 3.53
N LYS A 34 -6.60 -13.51 2.68
CA LYS A 34 -7.31 -14.71 3.11
C LYS A 34 -6.86 -15.90 2.27
N THR A 35 -6.59 -17.02 2.95
CA THR A 35 -6.40 -18.33 2.32
C THR A 35 -7.76 -18.92 1.95
N VAL A 36 -7.88 -19.41 0.72
CA VAL A 36 -9.07 -20.11 0.23
C VAL A 36 -8.64 -21.43 -0.41
N GLU A 37 -9.46 -22.47 -0.24
CA GLU A 37 -9.20 -23.74 -0.91
C GLU A 37 -9.21 -23.53 -2.43
N ALA A 38 -8.15 -24.00 -3.09
CA ALA A 38 -8.12 -24.03 -4.54
C ALA A 38 -8.85 -25.29 -5.03
N ASN A 39 -9.21 -25.29 -6.33
CA ASN A 39 -9.79 -26.48 -6.96
C ASN A 39 -8.79 -27.66 -7.04
N ASP A 40 -7.49 -27.39 -6.88
CA ASP A 40 -6.44 -28.40 -6.75
C ASP A 40 -6.15 -28.66 -5.26
N TYR A 41 -6.32 -29.91 -4.84
CA TYR A 41 -6.19 -30.41 -3.46
C TYR A 41 -4.77 -30.30 -2.88
N ARG A 42 -3.79 -29.80 -3.65
CA ARG A 42 -2.37 -29.73 -3.24
C ARG A 42 -1.93 -28.36 -2.72
N THR A 43 -2.65 -27.29 -3.05
CA THR A 43 -2.31 -25.92 -2.64
C THR A 43 -3.57 -25.10 -2.47
N ASN A 44 -3.55 -24.15 -1.55
CA ASN A 44 -4.57 -23.12 -1.45
C ASN A 44 -4.26 -21.95 -2.39
N ASP A 45 -5.28 -21.14 -2.68
CA ASP A 45 -5.09 -19.81 -3.24
C ASP A 45 -5.10 -18.77 -2.13
N ILE A 46 -4.45 -17.64 -2.38
CA ILE A 46 -4.53 -16.47 -1.51
C ILE A 46 -5.34 -15.39 -2.23
N ILE A 47 -6.36 -14.86 -1.56
CA ILE A 47 -7.07 -13.67 -1.99
C ILE A 47 -6.58 -12.49 -1.19
N LEU A 48 -6.03 -11.48 -1.88
CA LEU A 48 -5.78 -10.16 -1.33
C LEU A 48 -7.00 -9.30 -1.61
N LYS A 49 -7.73 -8.89 -0.57
CA LYS A 49 -8.92 -8.03 -0.68
C LYS A 49 -8.59 -6.64 -0.21
N TRP A 50 -9.12 -5.63 -0.89
CA TRP A 50 -9.02 -4.25 -0.45
C TRP A 50 -10.38 -3.58 -0.36
N ASP A 51 -10.49 -2.65 0.59
CA ASP A 51 -11.59 -1.72 0.74
C ASP A 51 -11.09 -0.36 1.21
N PHE A 52 -11.07 0.58 0.28
CA PHE A 52 -10.71 1.98 0.46
C PHE A 52 -11.95 2.88 0.50
N SER A 53 -13.17 2.36 0.71
CA SER A 53 -14.40 3.16 0.73
C SER A 53 -14.28 4.38 1.65
N ASN A 54 -13.66 4.18 2.82
CA ASN A 54 -13.54 5.19 3.88
C ASN A 54 -12.24 6.01 3.84
N VAL A 55 -11.38 5.80 2.83
CA VAL A 55 -10.14 6.57 2.69
C VAL A 55 -10.45 7.97 2.15
N LEU A 56 -9.94 8.99 2.84
CA LEU A 56 -10.02 10.38 2.37
C LEU A 56 -8.89 10.67 1.36
N ASN A 57 -9.09 11.63 0.45
CA ASN A 57 -8.10 12.09 -0.53
C ASN A 57 -7.61 11.02 -1.53
N LYS A 58 -8.50 10.10 -1.94
CA LYS A 58 -8.21 9.00 -2.89
C LYS A 58 -7.58 9.46 -4.21
N GLU A 59 -7.93 10.64 -4.69
CA GLU A 59 -7.43 11.20 -5.96
C GLU A 59 -5.96 11.65 -5.89
N SER A 60 -5.47 11.92 -4.68
CA SER A 60 -4.11 12.45 -4.45
C SER A 60 -3.04 11.36 -4.39
N VAL A 61 -3.45 10.09 -4.39
CA VAL A 61 -2.56 8.93 -4.21
C VAL A 61 -2.85 7.83 -5.22
N LYS A 62 -1.81 7.09 -5.57
CA LYS A 62 -1.88 5.83 -6.32
C LYS A 62 -1.47 4.71 -5.39
N ILE A 63 -2.22 3.62 -5.37
CA ILE A 63 -1.92 2.46 -4.53
C ILE A 63 -1.55 1.29 -5.42
N SER A 64 -0.55 0.53 -4.99
CA SER A 64 -0.19 -0.75 -5.61
C SER A 64 0.15 -1.76 -4.53
N ILE A 65 -0.13 -3.03 -4.80
CA ILE A 65 0.32 -4.14 -3.97
C ILE A 65 1.60 -4.69 -4.59
N GLU A 66 2.73 -4.54 -3.89
CA GLU A 66 4.00 -5.17 -4.26
C GLU A 66 4.02 -6.59 -3.70
N ILE A 67 4.26 -7.57 -4.57
CA ILE A 67 4.34 -9.00 -4.25
C ILE A 67 5.73 -9.50 -4.63
N GLN A 68 6.39 -10.13 -3.66
CA GLN A 68 7.71 -10.72 -3.79
C GLN A 68 7.64 -12.21 -3.44
N PRO A 69 7.66 -13.10 -4.45
CA PRO A 69 7.76 -14.54 -4.24
C PRO A 69 9.02 -14.90 -3.45
N LEU A 70 8.90 -15.94 -2.63
CA LEU A 70 9.98 -16.46 -1.80
C LEU A 70 10.36 -17.87 -2.27
N GLY A 71 11.65 -18.18 -2.20
CA GLY A 71 12.18 -19.50 -2.46
C GLY A 71 11.93 -20.48 -1.32
N SER A 72 11.54 -19.97 -0.15
CA SER A 72 11.33 -20.76 1.05
C SER A 72 10.39 -20.09 2.06
N CYS A 73 9.57 -20.89 2.74
CA CYS A 73 8.50 -20.41 3.62
C CYS A 73 8.85 -20.46 5.11
N TRP A 74 9.82 -21.30 5.52
CA TRP A 74 10.17 -21.48 6.95
C TRP A 74 10.85 -20.27 7.58
N GLU A 75 11.41 -19.37 6.77
CA GLU A 75 12.01 -18.11 7.21
C GLU A 75 11.05 -16.92 7.09
N GLU A 76 9.79 -17.16 6.70
CA GLU A 76 8.73 -16.16 6.52
C GLU A 76 9.22 -14.93 5.73
N LEU A 77 9.22 -13.74 6.33
CA LEU A 77 9.64 -12.48 5.71
C LEU A 77 11.13 -12.46 5.31
N ASN A 78 11.95 -13.28 5.97
CA ASN A 78 13.40 -13.39 5.76
C ASN A 78 13.78 -14.44 4.70
N GLY A 79 12.80 -15.16 4.16
CA GLY A 79 13.03 -16.17 3.14
C GLY A 79 13.82 -15.64 1.94
N LYS A 80 14.68 -16.50 1.38
CA LYS A 80 15.43 -16.18 0.16
C LYS A 80 14.48 -15.70 -0.94
N LEU A 81 14.75 -14.53 -1.51
CA LEU A 81 13.92 -13.96 -2.56
C LEU A 81 14.00 -14.80 -3.84
N ARG A 82 12.87 -15.01 -4.50
CA ARG A 82 12.86 -15.48 -5.89
C ARG A 82 12.96 -14.28 -6.86
N PRO A 83 13.57 -14.45 -8.04
CA PRO A 83 13.56 -13.41 -9.06
C PRO A 83 12.12 -13.04 -9.45
N GLY A 84 11.90 -11.76 -9.74
CA GLY A 84 10.60 -11.24 -10.14
C GLY A 84 9.84 -10.62 -8.96
N LYS A 85 9.42 -9.37 -9.15
CA LYS A 85 8.46 -8.68 -8.29
C LYS A 85 7.24 -8.37 -9.13
N PHE A 86 6.06 -8.53 -8.54
CA PHE A 86 4.80 -8.23 -9.17
C PHE A 86 4.19 -7.01 -8.51
N TYR A 87 3.62 -6.12 -9.32
CA TYR A 87 2.89 -4.96 -8.83
C TYR A 87 1.48 -5.04 -9.36
N HIS A 88 0.51 -5.21 -8.46
CA HIS A 88 -0.89 -5.04 -8.80
C HIS A 88 -1.28 -3.60 -8.54
N LYS A 89 -1.54 -2.83 -9.60
CA LYS A 89 -1.94 -1.43 -9.50
C LYS A 89 -3.43 -1.34 -9.27
N ILE A 90 -3.83 -0.46 -8.36
CA ILE A 90 -5.23 -0.11 -8.12
C ILE A 90 -5.41 1.24 -8.80
N GLU A 91 -5.87 1.22 -10.05
CA GLU A 91 -5.73 2.35 -10.97
C GLU A 91 -6.49 3.60 -10.53
N ASN A 92 -7.75 3.43 -10.13
CA ASN A 92 -8.59 4.53 -9.69
C ASN A 92 -9.31 4.16 -8.39
N LEU A 93 -8.80 4.64 -7.26
CA LEU A 93 -9.40 4.40 -5.94
C LEU A 93 -10.82 4.94 -5.77
N THR A 94 -11.31 5.79 -6.67
CA THR A 94 -12.71 6.25 -6.67
C THR A 94 -13.62 5.21 -7.32
N LEU A 95 -13.17 4.57 -8.41
CA LEU A 95 -13.93 3.55 -9.13
C LEU A 95 -13.71 2.15 -8.53
N ASP A 96 -12.45 1.79 -8.31
CA ASP A 96 -11.97 0.50 -7.80
C ASP A 96 -11.68 0.56 -6.30
N HIS A 97 -12.55 1.25 -5.57
CA HIS A 97 -12.40 1.45 -4.12
C HIS A 97 -12.45 0.14 -3.35
N ASN A 98 -13.10 -0.89 -3.87
CA ASN A 98 -13.04 -2.25 -3.35
C ASN A 98 -12.65 -3.22 -4.47
N GLY A 99 -12.11 -4.37 -4.08
CA GLY A 99 -11.73 -5.37 -5.05
C GLY A 99 -10.92 -6.49 -4.43
N GLU A 100 -10.54 -7.45 -5.28
CA GLU A 100 -9.74 -8.57 -4.86
C GLU A 100 -8.79 -9.04 -5.97
N LEU A 101 -7.64 -9.55 -5.52
CA LEU A 101 -6.65 -10.22 -6.34
C LEU A 101 -6.48 -11.65 -5.83
N ARG A 102 -6.85 -12.61 -6.67
CA ARG A 102 -6.59 -14.02 -6.43
C ARG A 102 -5.20 -14.36 -6.95
N LEU A 103 -4.40 -14.98 -6.09
CA LEU A 103 -3.06 -15.47 -6.39
C LEU A 103 -3.02 -16.97 -6.15
N SER A 104 -2.44 -17.69 -7.09
CA SER A 104 -2.12 -19.11 -6.95
C SER A 104 -0.61 -19.33 -6.83
N SER A 105 -0.24 -20.48 -6.29
CA SER A 105 1.16 -20.96 -6.26
C SER A 105 1.78 -21.01 -7.66
N SER A 106 0.96 -21.34 -8.68
CA SER A 106 1.36 -21.34 -10.09
C SER A 106 1.66 -19.94 -10.63
N ASP A 107 0.83 -18.93 -10.33
CA ASP A 107 1.02 -17.56 -10.84
C ASP A 107 2.36 -16.98 -10.40
N LEU A 108 2.72 -17.24 -9.14
CA LEU A 108 3.97 -16.75 -8.56
C LEU A 108 5.14 -17.72 -8.75
N ASN A 109 4.88 -18.92 -9.29
CA ASN A 109 5.79 -20.06 -9.26
C ASN A 109 6.51 -20.13 -7.91
N SER A 110 5.77 -20.23 -6.81
CA SER A 110 6.31 -20.19 -5.44
C SER A 110 5.29 -20.72 -4.45
N LYS A 111 5.75 -21.27 -3.32
CA LYS A 111 4.86 -21.80 -2.26
C LYS A 111 4.41 -20.74 -1.26
N CYS A 112 5.07 -19.59 -1.26
CA CYS A 112 4.80 -18.48 -0.36
C CYS A 112 5.43 -17.21 -0.93
N PHE A 113 4.96 -16.08 -0.42
CA PHE A 113 5.39 -14.77 -0.83
C PHE A 113 5.26 -13.80 0.33
N LYS A 114 5.97 -12.67 0.22
CA LYS A 114 5.68 -11.50 1.03
C LYS A 114 5.09 -10.40 0.16
N TRP A 115 4.23 -9.60 0.76
CA TRP A 115 3.59 -8.51 0.07
C TRP A 115 3.52 -7.26 0.95
N ARG A 116 3.46 -6.09 0.33
CA ARG A 116 3.31 -4.81 1.01
C ARG A 116 2.57 -3.81 0.13
N ILE A 117 2.07 -2.76 0.74
CA ILE A 117 1.41 -1.66 0.06
C ILE A 117 2.47 -0.65 -0.35
N LYS A 118 2.44 -0.24 -1.62
CA LYS A 118 3.14 0.93 -2.14
C LYS A 118 2.10 2.03 -2.34
N VAL A 119 2.34 3.19 -1.77
CA VAL A 119 1.53 4.39 -1.97
C VAL A 119 2.39 5.44 -2.64
N GLU A 120 1.91 6.03 -3.72
CA GLU A 120 2.62 7.08 -4.47
C GLU A 120 1.77 8.34 -4.52
N LYS A 121 2.35 9.49 -4.17
CA LYS A 121 1.66 10.77 -4.28
C LYS A 121 1.59 11.19 -5.74
N THR A 122 0.39 11.46 -6.26
CA THR A 122 0.18 11.77 -7.68
C THR A 122 0.91 13.05 -8.11
N SER A 123 1.08 14.02 -7.20
CA SER A 123 1.69 15.32 -7.53
C SER A 123 3.21 15.36 -7.48
N THR A 124 3.86 14.49 -6.70
CA THR A 124 5.31 14.54 -6.47
C THR A 124 6.04 13.25 -6.85
N ASN A 125 5.32 12.18 -7.21
CA ASN A 125 5.86 10.82 -7.37
C ASN A 125 6.61 10.29 -6.15
N GLU A 126 6.44 10.92 -4.97
CA GLU A 126 7.00 10.43 -3.72
C GLU A 126 6.30 9.10 -3.38
N SER A 127 7.10 8.06 -3.10
CA SER A 127 6.59 6.74 -2.76
C SER A 127 6.85 6.41 -1.29
N SER A 128 5.84 5.85 -0.63
CA SER A 128 5.92 5.28 0.71
C SER A 128 5.53 3.80 0.65
N TYR A 129 6.06 2.99 1.57
CA TYR A 129 5.82 1.55 1.61
C TYR A 129 5.37 1.13 3.00
N SER A 130 4.35 0.28 3.07
CA SER A 130 3.96 -0.35 4.33
C SER A 130 5.00 -1.40 4.75
N GLU A 131 4.86 -1.88 5.98
CA GLU A 131 5.53 -3.09 6.41
C GLU A 131 5.17 -4.29 5.53
N TRP A 132 6.10 -5.25 5.45
CA TRP A 132 5.88 -6.51 4.75
C TRP A 132 4.95 -7.42 5.56
N LYS A 133 4.03 -8.09 4.86
CA LYS A 133 3.20 -9.18 5.37
C LYS A 133 3.58 -10.48 4.65
N PHE A 134 3.44 -11.60 5.34
CA PHE A 134 3.75 -12.93 4.81
C PHE A 134 2.47 -13.68 4.41
N SER A 135 2.54 -14.52 3.38
CA SER A 135 1.45 -15.40 2.97
C SER A 135 1.98 -16.71 2.40
N SER A 136 1.28 -17.81 2.70
CA SER A 136 1.61 -19.19 2.32
C SER A 136 0.45 -19.82 1.58
N PHE A 137 0.71 -20.50 0.46
CA PHE A 137 -0.27 -21.33 -0.24
C PHE A 137 -0.44 -22.72 0.39
N MET A 138 0.39 -23.04 1.39
CA MET A 138 0.34 -24.27 2.20
C MET A 138 -0.35 -24.01 3.52
#